data_AF-A0A9W6KMI8-F1
#
_entry.id   AF-A0A9W6KMI8-F1
#
_cell.length_a   1.000
_cell.length_b   1.000
_cell.length_c   1.000
_cell.angle_alpha   90.00
_cell.angle_beta   90.00
_cell.angle_gamma   90.00
#
_symmetry.space_group_name_H-M   'P 1'
#
loop_
_entity.id
_entity.type
_entity.pdbx_description
1 polymer ?
#
loop_
_entity_poly.entity_id
_entity_poly.type
_entity_poly.pdbx_seq_one_letter_code
_entity_poly.pdbx_strand_id
1 'polypeptide(L)'
;MRPVRARVAAMLGLVVGLAGTAVVLSTVSAGAAISGCRVDYTVSSQWAGGFGANVTVSNLGDPVSGWTLTWNYPAGQTVTQAWNATVGQSGSAVTAKDAGYNGAIATNGSVAFGFNGSWAGSNPAPTSFALNGSLCTGSAGGSSTPTASPSVTASPSATNSPSPAGSASPPPGRPAQCVGSSPITCHFAVSPGNYTVTAWIGDRGSAGNTSMSVEARRRILPATATVAGTVGRYAFTVNVRQPEGQPTGQGGTGTPGLDVTFAGSAPKLSGLTVEPAANPLVVYLAGDSTVCDQPAAPYTGWGQILPTHVSAGALVANYADSGENSGSFLSNRALFPAMIALVKKNDLVLIQFGHNDKTTTASAYRSNLTSMINQVRAKGAVAVLVTPPVRRLFSGDRLTGTALHVNSVGADLPAEMRSLGSSLGVPVIDLTAKSRALVESLGPTDSAQLYLRSSADGVTDNTHFSEYGAGRMDDLVVQGIRERNLSLVGYLR
;
A
#
# COMPACT_ATOMS: atom_id res chain seq x y z
N MET A 1 -36.69 23.44 67.70
CA MET A 1 -36.75 24.84 68.15
C MET A 1 -35.37 25.26 68.64
N ARG A 2 -34.69 26.10 67.84
CA ARG A 2 -34.10 27.41 68.23
C ARG A 2 -32.63 27.31 68.70
N PRO A 3 -31.83 28.37 68.41
CA PRO A 3 -30.57 28.28 67.66
C PRO A 3 -29.38 28.73 68.55
N VAL A 4 -28.19 29.02 68.03
CA VAL A 4 -27.70 30.41 67.89
C VAL A 4 -26.38 30.41 67.10
N ARG A 5 -26.29 31.34 66.15
CA ARG A 5 -25.09 31.80 65.43
C ARG A 5 -24.41 32.93 66.23
N ALA A 6 -23.09 33.07 66.16
CA ALA A 6 -22.38 34.35 65.86
C ALA A 6 -20.87 34.28 66.16
N ARG A 7 -20.03 34.53 65.14
CA ARG A 7 -19.12 35.70 64.95
C ARG A 7 -17.76 35.56 65.68
N VAL A 8 -16.69 35.26 64.92
CA VAL A 8 -15.71 36.20 64.31
C VAL A 8 -14.89 36.97 65.33
N ALA A 9 -13.60 36.63 65.42
CA ALA A 9 -12.53 37.54 65.84
C ALA A 9 -11.28 37.24 64.99
N ALA A 10 -10.77 38.28 64.35
CA ALA A 10 -9.54 38.27 63.56
C ALA A 10 -8.32 38.48 64.48
N MET A 11 -7.20 37.83 64.17
CA MET A 11 -5.87 38.33 64.53
C MET A 11 -4.90 38.09 63.36
N LEU A 12 -4.22 39.16 62.97
CA LEU A 12 -3.03 39.16 62.11
C LEU A 12 -1.88 38.45 62.84
N GLY A 13 -1.13 37.63 62.10
CA GLY A 13 0.13 37.05 62.54
C GLY A 13 0.93 36.55 61.34
N LEU A 14 1.83 37.40 60.86
CA LEU A 14 2.80 37.13 59.79
C LEU A 14 3.75 36.00 60.21
N VAL A 15 3.78 34.89 59.47
CA VAL A 15 4.87 33.90 59.51
C VAL A 15 5.33 33.64 58.09
N VAL A 16 6.50 34.17 57.75
CA VAL A 16 7.29 33.81 56.58
C VAL A 16 8.20 32.65 56.99
N GLY A 17 8.21 31.56 56.23
CA GLY A 17 9.26 30.54 56.38
C GLY A 17 8.88 29.14 55.90
N LEU A 18 9.05 28.90 54.59
CA LEU A 18 9.25 27.61 53.91
C LEU A 18 8.28 26.46 54.24
N ALA A 19 7.15 26.41 53.51
CA ALA A 19 6.51 25.14 53.20
C ALA A 19 7.25 24.51 52.01
N GLY A 20 8.08 23.50 52.29
CA GLY A 20 8.65 22.64 51.27
C GLY A 20 7.52 21.98 50.50
N THR A 21 7.33 22.39 49.25
CA THR A 21 6.54 21.64 48.28
C THR A 21 7.21 20.29 48.10
N ALA A 22 6.60 19.25 48.67
CA ALA A 22 6.86 17.89 48.27
C ALA A 22 6.48 17.78 46.79
N VAL A 23 7.47 17.99 45.92
CA VAL A 23 7.38 17.62 44.52
C VAL A 23 7.24 16.11 44.54
N VAL A 24 6.04 15.62 44.26
CA VAL A 24 5.86 14.25 43.81
C VAL A 24 6.59 14.19 42.47
N LEU A 25 7.87 13.85 42.50
CA LEU A 25 8.59 13.40 41.34
C LEU A 25 7.94 12.08 40.96
N SER A 26 6.95 12.16 40.07
CA SER A 26 6.61 11.03 39.23
C SER A 26 7.90 10.63 38.54
N THR A 27 8.53 9.58 39.03
CA THR A 27 9.60 8.89 38.34
C THR A 27 9.01 8.42 37.03
N VAL A 28 9.19 9.22 35.96
CA VAL A 28 9.17 8.69 34.61
C VAL A 28 10.28 7.66 34.62
N SER A 29 9.90 6.40 34.76
CA SER A 29 10.74 5.30 34.35
C SER A 29 11.26 5.66 32.97
N ALA A 30 12.57 5.82 32.85
CA ALA A 30 13.23 5.82 31.55
C ALA A 30 12.95 4.45 30.93
N GLY A 31 11.81 4.34 30.26
CA GLY A 31 11.47 3.19 29.44
C GLY A 31 12.56 3.04 28.40
N ALA A 32 13.00 1.81 28.20
CA ALA A 32 13.98 1.45 27.19
C ALA A 32 13.74 2.20 25.88
N ALA A 33 14.82 2.65 25.24
CA ALA A 33 14.78 3.38 23.99
C ALA A 33 14.02 2.56 22.92
N ILE A 34 12.78 2.93 22.63
CA ILE A 34 12.02 2.38 21.51
C ILE A 34 12.48 3.15 20.26
N SER A 35 13.62 2.75 19.73
CA SER A 35 14.12 3.26 18.46
C SER A 35 13.32 2.61 17.33
N GLY A 36 12.26 3.28 16.89
CA GLY A 36 11.59 2.97 15.64
C GLY A 36 10.11 3.27 15.67
N CYS A 37 9.73 4.47 15.28
CA CYS A 37 8.38 4.72 14.78
C CYS A 37 8.43 5.62 13.56
N ARG A 38 7.41 5.51 12.72
CA ARG A 38 7.19 6.35 11.55
C ARG A 38 5.78 6.90 11.60
N VAL A 39 5.63 8.19 11.33
CA VAL A 39 4.33 8.85 11.33
C VAL A 39 4.07 9.44 9.96
N ASP A 40 2.96 9.03 9.35
CA ASP A 40 2.40 9.68 8.18
C ASP A 40 1.33 10.66 8.65
N TYR A 41 1.52 11.94 8.34
CA TYR A 41 0.54 12.99 8.58
C TYR A 41 0.10 13.56 7.24
N THR A 42 -1.19 13.42 6.93
CA THR A 42 -1.76 13.89 5.66
C THR A 42 -2.94 14.81 5.94
N VAL A 43 -2.88 16.05 5.44
CA VAL A 43 -4.07 16.92 5.36
C VAL A 43 -4.95 16.39 4.23
N SER A 44 -6.06 15.73 4.59
CA SER A 44 -6.96 15.05 3.65
C SER A 44 -7.93 16.00 2.97
N SER A 45 -8.28 17.10 3.64
CA SER A 45 -9.10 18.18 3.09
C SER A 45 -8.80 19.49 3.80
N GLN A 46 -9.00 20.63 3.13
CA GLN A 46 -8.80 21.95 3.71
C GLN A 46 -9.82 22.95 3.16
N TRP A 47 -10.35 23.81 4.04
CA TRP A 47 -11.28 24.88 3.72
C TRP A 47 -10.90 26.16 4.49
N ALA A 48 -11.64 27.25 4.24
CA ALA A 48 -11.40 28.51 4.94
C ALA A 48 -11.56 28.33 6.46
N GLY A 49 -10.46 28.48 7.19
CA GLY A 49 -10.44 28.37 8.65
C GLY A 49 -10.39 26.95 9.21
N GLY A 50 -10.39 25.90 8.38
CA GLY A 50 -10.37 24.52 8.87
C GLY A 50 -9.74 23.49 7.92
N PHE A 51 -9.47 22.31 8.46
CA PHE A 51 -8.86 21.19 7.75
C PHE A 51 -9.22 19.84 8.38
N GLY A 52 -9.19 18.79 7.57
CA GLY A 52 -9.18 17.40 8.02
C GLY A 52 -7.79 16.81 7.85
N ALA A 53 -7.33 16.01 8.81
CA ALA A 53 -6.06 15.30 8.74
C ALA A 53 -6.20 13.84 9.15
N ASN A 54 -5.44 12.98 8.47
CA ASN A 54 -5.28 11.57 8.79
C ASN A 54 -3.85 11.34 9.27
N VAL A 55 -3.70 10.59 10.35
CA VAL A 55 -2.42 10.25 10.96
C VAL A 55 -2.29 8.74 11.04
N THR A 56 -1.21 8.18 10.49
CA THR A 56 -0.85 6.78 10.66
C THR A 56 0.44 6.67 11.46
N VAL A 57 0.40 5.93 12.56
CA VAL A 57 1.57 5.63 13.40
C VAL A 57 1.98 4.20 13.13
N SER A 58 3.19 4.01 12.61
CA SER A 58 3.80 2.69 12.38
C SER A 58 4.88 2.44 13.43
N ASN A 59 4.75 1.33 14.14
CA ASN A 59 5.75 0.87 15.10
C ASN A 59 6.82 0.07 14.37
N LEU A 60 8.06 0.54 14.40
CA LEU A 60 9.23 -0.12 13.81
C LEU A 60 10.15 -0.75 14.89
N GLY A 61 9.80 -0.60 16.17
CA GLY A 61 10.51 -1.18 17.31
C GLY A 61 9.72 -2.31 17.96
N ASP A 62 10.00 -2.57 19.24
CA ASP A 62 9.30 -3.60 20.02
C ASP A 62 7.79 -3.33 20.08
N PRO A 63 6.94 -4.37 20.17
CA PRO A 63 5.50 -4.21 20.26
C PRO A 63 5.10 -3.27 21.41
N VAL A 64 4.16 -2.37 21.17
CA VAL A 64 3.59 -1.48 22.21
C VAL A 64 2.15 -1.91 22.53
N SER A 65 1.78 -1.89 23.82
CA SER A 65 0.45 -2.28 24.33
C SER A 65 -0.43 -1.10 24.76
N GLY A 66 0.00 0.11 24.39
CA GLY A 66 -0.69 1.39 24.56
C GLY A 66 0.16 2.45 23.86
N TRP A 67 -0.47 3.44 23.24
CA TRP A 67 0.28 4.45 22.49
C TRP A 67 -0.18 5.87 22.80
N THR A 68 0.80 6.74 22.94
CA THR A 68 0.64 8.19 23.04
C THR A 68 1.54 8.83 22.00
N LEU A 69 0.93 9.48 21.01
CA LEU A 69 1.63 10.27 20.01
C LEU A 69 1.61 11.75 20.40
N THR A 70 2.75 12.42 20.30
CA THR A 70 2.88 13.85 20.57
C THR A 70 3.54 14.58 19.41
N TRP A 71 3.09 15.81 19.14
CA TRP A 71 3.69 16.73 18.18
C TRP A 71 3.36 18.18 18.54
N ASN A 72 4.05 19.14 17.90
CA ASN A 72 3.76 20.56 18.04
C ASN A 72 3.28 21.16 16.72
N TYR A 73 2.25 21.99 16.78
CA TYR A 73 1.83 22.77 15.62
C TYR A 73 2.73 23.99 15.38
N PRO A 74 3.13 24.28 14.12
CA PRO A 74 4.05 25.38 13.86
C PRO A 74 3.39 26.76 13.80
N ALA A 75 2.09 26.83 13.51
CA ALA A 75 1.43 28.07 13.08
C ALA A 75 0.03 28.27 13.70
N GLY A 76 -0.11 27.89 14.98
CA GLY A 76 -1.32 28.17 15.76
C GLY A 76 -2.54 27.31 15.39
N GLN A 77 -2.34 26.19 14.69
CA GLN A 77 -3.43 25.28 14.38
C GLN A 77 -4.00 24.64 15.66
N THR A 78 -5.30 24.36 15.65
CA THR A 78 -5.99 23.72 16.78
C THR A 78 -6.78 22.51 16.35
N VAL A 79 -6.72 21.41 17.09
CA VAL A 79 -7.58 20.24 16.87
C VAL A 79 -8.97 20.53 17.46
N THR A 80 -10.03 20.29 16.70
CA THR A 80 -11.42 20.57 17.10
C THR A 80 -12.23 19.30 17.37
N GLN A 81 -12.02 18.24 16.59
CA GLN A 81 -12.71 16.95 16.75
C GLN A 81 -11.80 15.83 16.25
N ALA A 82 -11.73 14.71 16.96
CA ALA A 82 -10.93 13.55 16.55
C ALA A 82 -11.76 12.26 16.59
N TRP A 83 -11.31 11.25 15.84
CA TRP A 83 -11.85 9.89 15.86
C TRP A 83 -10.71 8.87 15.85
N ASN A 84 -10.97 7.68 16.40
CA ASN A 84 -9.98 6.60 16.58
C ASN A 84 -8.75 6.97 17.44
N ALA A 85 -8.83 8.10 18.15
CA ALA A 85 -7.87 8.53 19.16
C ALA A 85 -8.55 9.53 20.11
N THR A 86 -8.08 9.60 21.35
CA THR A 86 -8.40 10.70 22.26
C THR A 86 -7.34 11.78 22.12
N VAL A 87 -7.71 12.95 21.58
CA VAL A 87 -6.75 14.04 21.29
C VAL A 87 -6.98 15.21 22.23
N GLY A 88 -5.91 15.68 22.87
CA GLY A 88 -5.88 16.89 23.68
C GLY A 88 -4.78 17.84 23.20
N GLN A 89 -4.98 19.15 23.38
CA GLN A 89 -4.03 20.17 22.96
C GLN A 89 -3.89 21.25 24.04
N SER A 90 -2.65 21.69 24.29
CA SER A 90 -2.33 22.83 25.14
C SER A 90 -1.32 23.73 24.43
N GLY A 91 -1.73 24.95 24.09
CA GLY A 91 -0.95 25.82 23.21
C GLY A 91 -0.69 25.13 21.86
N SER A 92 0.57 25.05 21.45
CA SER A 92 0.98 24.34 20.22
C SER A 92 1.15 22.83 20.41
N ALA A 93 1.22 22.33 21.65
CA ALA A 93 1.50 20.92 21.92
C ALA A 93 0.23 20.07 21.86
N VAL A 94 0.27 19.01 21.04
CA VAL A 94 -0.83 18.07 20.84
C VAL A 94 -0.43 16.69 21.36
N THR A 95 -1.36 16.02 22.03
CA THR A 95 -1.23 14.65 22.52
C THR A 95 -2.42 13.84 22.02
N ALA A 96 -2.16 12.79 21.24
CA ALA A 96 -3.15 11.80 20.83
C ALA A 96 -2.88 10.48 21.56
N LYS A 97 -3.90 9.90 22.19
CA LYS A 97 -3.85 8.61 22.87
C LYS A 97 -4.74 7.60 22.18
N ASP A 98 -4.42 6.33 22.33
CA ASP A 98 -5.27 5.23 21.85
C ASP A 98 -6.73 5.35 22.33
N ALA A 99 -7.64 4.79 21.52
CA ALA A 99 -9.07 4.73 21.79
C ALA A 99 -9.46 3.47 22.60
N GLY A 100 -8.51 2.86 23.32
CA GLY A 100 -8.66 1.61 24.04
C GLY A 100 -8.56 0.38 23.14
N TYR A 101 -9.40 0.29 22.09
CA TYR A 101 -9.46 -0.89 21.22
C TYR A 101 -8.25 -1.01 20.28
N ASN A 102 -7.55 0.09 20.01
CA ASN A 102 -6.38 0.16 19.12
C ASN A 102 -5.07 0.43 19.88
N GLY A 103 -5.00 0.13 21.18
CA GLY A 103 -3.82 0.38 22.00
C GLY A 103 -2.61 -0.48 21.64
N ALA A 104 -2.82 -1.68 21.09
CA ALA A 104 -1.75 -2.59 20.70
C ALA A 104 -1.23 -2.30 19.29
N ILE A 105 0.07 -2.04 19.15
CA ILE A 105 0.78 -1.93 17.87
C ILE A 105 1.96 -2.92 17.89
N ALA A 106 1.82 -4.03 17.18
CA ALA A 106 2.91 -4.99 17.01
C ALA A 106 4.13 -4.34 16.31
N THR A 107 5.31 -4.97 16.40
CA THR A 107 6.45 -4.61 15.55
C THR A 107 6.04 -4.67 14.08
N ASN A 108 6.35 -3.63 13.32
CA ASN A 108 5.90 -3.38 11.95
C ASN A 108 4.37 -3.26 11.78
N GLY A 109 3.63 -3.16 12.88
CA GLY A 109 2.21 -2.85 12.88
C GLY A 109 1.96 -1.34 12.81
N SER A 110 0.74 -0.97 12.45
CA SER A 110 0.33 0.44 12.38
C SER A 110 -1.07 0.65 12.93
N VAL A 111 -1.32 1.86 13.43
CA VAL A 111 -2.65 2.36 13.79
C VAL A 111 -2.89 3.68 13.08
N ALA A 112 -4.14 3.95 12.77
CA ALA A 112 -4.54 5.19 12.11
C ALA A 112 -5.67 5.88 12.87
N PHE A 113 -5.59 7.19 12.93
CA PHE A 113 -6.63 8.06 13.47
C PHE A 113 -6.76 9.31 12.60
N GLY A 114 -7.85 10.03 12.78
CA GLY A 114 -8.07 11.29 12.05
C GLY A 114 -8.67 12.34 12.95
N PHE A 115 -8.58 13.59 12.48
CA PHE A 115 -9.17 14.72 13.18
C PHE A 115 -9.49 15.86 12.23
N ASN A 116 -10.44 16.70 12.63
CA ASN A 116 -10.65 18.04 12.11
C ASN A 116 -9.91 19.04 12.99
N GLY A 117 -9.35 20.07 12.36
CA GLY A 117 -8.71 21.19 13.03
C GLY A 117 -9.04 22.53 12.39
N SER A 118 -8.62 23.61 13.06
CA SER A 118 -8.75 24.99 12.59
C SER A 118 -7.37 25.63 12.39
N TRP A 119 -7.32 26.61 11.49
CA TRP A 119 -6.12 27.40 11.20
C TRP A 119 -6.53 28.85 10.90
N ALA A 120 -5.70 29.83 11.26
CA ALA A 120 -6.03 31.25 11.09
C ALA A 120 -5.19 31.97 10.01
N GLY A 121 -4.00 31.46 9.68
CA GLY A 121 -3.10 32.08 8.67
C GLY A 121 -2.47 31.07 7.72
N SER A 122 -1.80 30.04 8.25
CA SER A 122 -1.23 28.96 7.45
C SER A 122 -1.43 27.62 8.16
N ASN A 123 -1.36 26.53 7.40
CA ASN A 123 -1.51 25.16 7.92
C ASN A 123 -0.32 24.25 7.53
N PRO A 124 0.91 24.54 8.00
CA PRO A 124 2.05 23.66 7.78
C PRO A 124 1.89 22.35 8.57
N ALA A 125 2.14 21.22 7.91
CA ALA A 125 2.16 19.92 8.56
C ALA A 125 3.27 19.84 9.63
N PRO A 126 3.03 19.20 10.78
CA PRO A 126 4.07 18.93 11.77
C PRO A 126 5.16 18.01 11.19
N THR A 127 6.41 18.26 11.56
CA THR A 127 7.57 17.51 11.04
C THR A 127 8.25 16.62 12.09
N SER A 128 7.86 16.74 13.36
CA SER A 128 8.43 15.98 14.46
C SER A 128 7.33 15.38 15.32
N PHE A 129 7.45 14.09 15.56
CA PHE A 129 6.51 13.30 16.35
C PHE A 129 7.29 12.44 17.34
N ALA A 130 6.70 12.20 18.52
CA ALA A 130 7.21 11.21 19.46
C ALA A 130 6.10 10.22 19.87
N LEU A 131 6.43 8.93 19.83
CA LEU A 131 5.59 7.82 20.27
C LEU A 131 6.06 7.36 21.65
N ASN A 132 5.17 7.40 22.65
CA ASN A 132 5.46 7.05 24.03
C ASN A 132 6.72 7.77 24.58
N GLY A 133 6.93 9.01 24.15
CA GLY A 133 8.08 9.85 24.53
C GLY A 133 9.36 9.62 23.69
N SER A 134 9.38 8.62 22.80
CA SER A 134 10.51 8.37 21.89
C SER A 134 10.28 9.04 20.53
N LEU A 135 11.27 9.80 20.03
CA LEU A 135 11.18 10.46 18.74
C LEU A 135 11.05 9.45 17.58
N CYS A 136 10.11 9.71 16.68
CA CYS A 136 9.93 8.92 15.46
C CYS A 136 10.97 9.32 14.41
N THR A 137 12.04 8.54 14.31
CA THR A 137 13.15 8.75 13.37
C THR A 137 13.00 7.95 12.06
N GLY A 138 11.95 7.13 11.93
CA GLY A 138 11.69 6.33 10.74
C GLY A 138 12.64 5.14 10.51
N SER A 139 13.46 4.76 11.51
CA SER A 139 14.38 3.62 11.43
C SER A 139 14.25 2.68 12.63
N ALA A 140 14.27 1.37 12.40
CA ALA A 140 14.31 0.36 13.45
C ALA A 140 15.73 0.29 14.05
N GLY A 141 15.88 0.58 15.34
CA GLY A 141 17.16 0.42 16.05
C GLY A 141 17.32 -1.01 16.55
N GLY A 142 18.43 -1.65 16.17
CA GLY A 142 18.75 -3.02 16.56
C GLY A 142 19.34 -3.10 17.97
N SER A 143 18.78 -4.01 18.78
CA SER A 143 19.38 -4.47 20.03
C SER A 143 20.55 -5.42 19.74
N SER A 144 21.64 -5.29 20.49
CA SER A 144 22.92 -5.99 20.26
C SER A 144 23.12 -7.13 21.24
N THR A 145 23.47 -8.34 20.77
CA THR A 145 24.31 -9.31 21.52
C THR A 145 24.89 -10.40 20.59
N PRO A 146 26.11 -10.93 20.84
CA PRO A 146 26.94 -11.64 19.84
C PRO A 146 27.00 -13.17 20.06
N THR A 147 27.22 -13.96 19.00
CA THR A 147 27.93 -15.27 19.05
C THR A 147 28.40 -15.67 17.63
N ALA A 148 29.55 -16.35 17.56
CA ALA A 148 30.44 -16.51 16.41
C ALA A 148 30.13 -17.67 15.42
N SER A 149 30.48 -17.43 14.14
CA SER A 149 31.12 -18.24 13.06
C SER A 149 30.95 -19.79 12.94
N PRO A 150 31.10 -20.43 11.74
CA PRO A 150 31.76 -19.91 10.52
C PRO A 150 31.14 -20.19 9.13
N SER A 151 31.52 -19.28 8.22
CA SER A 151 31.81 -19.37 6.77
C SER A 151 31.04 -20.33 5.86
N VAL A 152 30.29 -19.74 4.92
CA VAL A 152 30.23 -20.18 3.51
C VAL A 152 30.12 -18.99 2.55
N THR A 153 31.00 -19.06 1.56
CA THR A 153 31.15 -18.47 0.23
C THR A 153 30.12 -17.45 -0.30
N ALA A 154 30.68 -16.41 -0.92
CA ALA A 154 30.06 -15.16 -1.38
C ALA A 154 28.88 -15.31 -2.35
N SER A 155 27.88 -14.45 -2.13
CA SER A 155 26.80 -14.10 -3.06
C SER A 155 26.78 -12.57 -3.22
N PRO A 156 26.56 -12.00 -4.42
CA PRO A 156 26.64 -10.56 -4.63
C PRO A 156 25.43 -9.86 -3.99
N SER A 157 25.70 -9.05 -2.98
CA SER A 157 24.71 -8.24 -2.28
C SER A 157 24.37 -6.99 -3.10
N ALA A 158 23.12 -6.84 -3.53
CA ALA A 158 22.60 -5.57 -4.01
C ALA A 158 22.14 -4.74 -2.79
N THR A 159 23.02 -3.85 -2.31
CA THR A 159 22.72 -2.88 -1.26
C THR A 159 21.88 -1.72 -1.82
N ASN A 160 20.74 -1.43 -1.20
CA ASN A 160 20.13 -0.09 -1.24
C ASN A 160 19.55 0.24 0.13
N SER A 161 20.35 0.95 0.93
CA SER A 161 19.89 1.82 2.02
C SER A 161 20.47 3.22 1.72
N PRO A 162 19.75 4.32 1.96
CA PRO A 162 20.23 5.64 1.60
C PRO A 162 21.36 6.06 2.55
N SER A 163 22.60 6.02 2.05
CA SER A 163 23.73 6.67 2.71
C SER A 163 23.61 8.19 2.54
N PRO A 164 23.79 9.01 3.59
CA PRO A 164 23.91 10.45 3.43
C PRO A 164 25.27 10.77 2.80
N ALA A 165 25.24 11.63 1.78
CA ALA A 165 26.38 12.30 1.15
C ALA A 165 27.53 11.40 0.63
N GLY A 166 27.28 10.67 -0.46
CA GLY A 166 28.30 10.21 -1.40
C GLY A 166 27.93 10.68 -2.80
N SER A 167 28.87 11.29 -3.52
CA SER A 167 28.68 11.92 -4.84
C SER A 167 27.96 10.98 -5.83
N ALA A 168 26.64 11.13 -5.96
CA ALA A 168 25.87 10.46 -7.01
C ALA A 168 26.21 11.16 -8.34
N SER A 169 26.61 10.39 -9.35
CA SER A 169 26.76 10.90 -10.71
C SER A 169 25.54 11.74 -11.09
N PRO A 170 25.72 12.89 -11.77
CA PRO A 170 24.61 13.73 -12.15
C PRO A 170 23.59 12.91 -12.97
N PRO A 171 22.28 13.20 -12.84
CA PRO A 171 21.27 12.54 -13.67
C PRO A 171 21.64 12.62 -15.15
N PRO A 172 21.36 11.59 -15.96
CA PRO A 172 21.74 11.55 -17.38
C PRO A 172 20.99 12.57 -18.27
N GLY A 173 20.15 13.42 -17.67
CA GLY A 173 19.26 14.32 -18.39
C GLY A 173 18.00 13.64 -18.88
N ARG A 174 16.97 14.44 -19.14
CA ARG A 174 15.70 13.98 -19.71
C ARG A 174 15.93 13.57 -21.18
N PRO A 175 15.58 12.33 -21.59
CA PRO A 175 15.71 11.91 -22.98
C PRO A 175 14.84 12.72 -23.94
N ALA A 176 15.27 12.86 -25.19
CA ALA A 176 14.54 13.61 -26.22
C ALA A 176 13.16 13.03 -26.53
N GLN A 177 13.00 11.71 -26.44
CA GLN A 177 11.72 11.03 -26.59
C GLN A 177 10.72 11.27 -25.45
N CYS A 178 11.11 12.00 -24.39
CA CYS A 178 10.19 12.46 -23.35
C CYS A 178 9.65 13.85 -23.69
N VAL A 179 8.36 13.95 -23.98
CA VAL A 179 7.66 15.20 -24.38
C VAL A 179 6.64 15.65 -23.33
N GLY A 180 6.20 16.91 -23.40
CA GLY A 180 5.23 17.49 -22.46
C GLY A 180 5.82 18.00 -21.14
N SER A 181 4.96 18.56 -20.29
CA SER A 181 5.33 19.13 -18.99
C SER A 181 4.40 18.75 -17.85
N SER A 182 3.13 18.43 -18.15
CA SER A 182 2.16 17.88 -17.20
C SER A 182 0.95 17.28 -17.96
N PRO A 183 0.98 16.00 -18.34
CA PRO A 183 2.02 15.02 -18.01
C PRO A 183 3.29 15.16 -18.88
N ILE A 184 4.37 14.54 -18.42
CA ILE A 184 5.54 14.21 -19.23
C ILE A 184 5.36 12.77 -19.72
N THR A 185 5.40 12.54 -21.02
CA THR A 185 5.26 11.19 -21.61
C THR A 185 6.51 10.85 -22.39
N CYS A 186 7.07 9.67 -22.13
CA CYS A 186 8.24 9.14 -22.80
C CYS A 186 7.88 7.87 -23.55
N HIS A 187 8.20 7.81 -24.84
CA HIS A 187 8.01 6.62 -25.67
C HIS A 187 9.35 6.02 -26.09
N PHE A 188 9.54 4.72 -25.90
CA PHE A 188 10.73 4.00 -26.33
C PHE A 188 10.33 2.89 -27.31
N ALA A 189 10.85 2.94 -28.53
CA ALA A 189 10.61 1.93 -29.57
C ALA A 189 11.44 0.65 -29.29
N VAL A 190 10.99 -0.13 -28.31
CA VAL A 190 11.61 -1.40 -27.89
C VAL A 190 10.69 -2.58 -28.17
N SER A 191 11.26 -3.74 -28.49
CA SER A 191 10.45 -4.96 -28.68
C SER A 191 9.90 -5.49 -27.35
N PRO A 192 8.80 -6.26 -27.37
CA PRO A 192 8.29 -6.95 -26.18
C PRO A 192 9.39 -7.72 -25.45
N GLY A 193 9.45 -7.55 -24.12
CA GLY A 193 10.57 -8.04 -23.34
C GLY A 193 10.62 -7.41 -21.95
N ASN A 194 11.69 -7.69 -21.21
CA ASN A 194 11.87 -7.19 -19.85
C ASN A 194 12.95 -6.10 -19.85
N TYR A 195 12.65 -4.96 -19.24
CA TYR A 195 13.53 -3.80 -19.20
C TYR A 195 13.64 -3.26 -17.78
N THR A 196 14.85 -2.88 -17.38
CA THR A 196 15.08 -2.08 -16.18
C THR A 196 15.01 -0.62 -16.55
N VAL A 197 14.16 0.12 -15.85
CA VAL A 197 13.97 1.56 -16.02
C VAL A 197 14.50 2.24 -14.78
N THR A 198 15.42 3.19 -14.95
CA THR A 198 15.87 4.06 -13.86
C THR A 198 15.45 5.49 -14.16
N ALA A 199 14.66 6.07 -13.26
CA ALA A 199 14.18 7.46 -13.32
C ALA A 199 14.78 8.29 -12.18
N TRP A 200 15.15 9.53 -12.49
CA TRP A 200 15.60 10.53 -11.54
C TRP A 200 14.49 11.57 -11.37
N ILE A 201 13.79 11.52 -10.24
CA ILE A 201 12.58 12.29 -9.95
C ILE A 201 12.91 13.47 -9.04
N GLY A 202 12.41 14.65 -9.37
CA GLY A 202 12.76 15.91 -8.71
C GLY A 202 13.57 16.83 -9.63
N ASP A 203 13.91 18.00 -9.12
CA ASP A 203 14.58 19.06 -9.87
C ASP A 203 15.47 19.92 -8.97
N ARG A 204 16.53 20.49 -9.54
CA ARG A 204 17.47 21.34 -8.78
C ARG A 204 16.91 22.72 -8.48
N GLY A 205 16.06 23.27 -9.35
CA GLY A 205 15.57 24.65 -9.25
C GLY A 205 14.19 24.79 -8.61
N SER A 206 13.40 23.71 -8.58
CA SER A 206 11.98 23.80 -8.20
C SER A 206 11.49 22.55 -7.49
N ALA A 207 10.54 22.73 -6.57
CA ALA A 207 9.79 21.63 -5.98
C ALA A 207 8.91 20.95 -7.02
N GLY A 208 8.54 19.69 -6.77
CA GLY A 208 7.74 18.88 -7.68
C GLY A 208 6.78 17.95 -6.96
N ASN A 209 5.78 17.49 -7.69
CA ASN A 209 4.91 16.39 -7.29
C ASN A 209 4.76 15.47 -8.50
N THR A 210 5.35 14.27 -8.40
CA THR A 210 5.49 13.36 -9.53
C THR A 210 4.94 11.98 -9.19
N SER A 211 3.98 11.50 -9.97
CA SER A 211 3.61 10.09 -10.06
C SER A 211 4.19 9.48 -11.34
N MET A 212 4.30 8.16 -11.38
CA MET A 212 4.82 7.43 -12.54
C MET A 212 3.95 6.21 -12.84
N SER A 213 3.59 6.05 -14.10
CA SER A 213 2.94 4.85 -14.62
C SER A 213 3.57 4.42 -15.92
N VAL A 214 3.42 3.15 -16.25
CA VAL A 214 3.86 2.58 -17.53
C VAL A 214 2.69 1.96 -18.26
N GLU A 215 2.76 1.98 -19.59
CA GLU A 215 1.88 1.23 -20.49
C GLU A 215 0.40 1.58 -20.25
N ALA A 216 -0.48 0.58 -20.25
CA ALA A 216 -1.88 0.68 -19.85
C ALA A 216 -2.06 0.96 -18.33
N ARG A 217 -1.48 2.06 -17.83
CA ARG A 217 -1.64 2.64 -16.48
C ARG A 217 -1.14 1.77 -15.32
N ARG A 218 -0.19 0.85 -15.53
CA ARG A 218 0.47 0.14 -14.42
C ARG A 218 1.22 1.15 -13.54
N ARG A 219 0.83 1.27 -12.27
CA ARG A 219 1.38 2.29 -11.36
C ARG A 219 2.74 1.84 -10.84
N ILE A 220 3.76 2.70 -10.95
CA ILE A 220 5.13 2.43 -10.50
C ILE A 220 5.51 3.27 -9.28
N LEU A 221 5.09 4.54 -9.28
CA LEU A 221 5.36 5.50 -8.22
C LEU A 221 4.06 6.28 -7.94
N PRO A 222 3.50 6.22 -6.72
CA PRO A 222 2.43 7.12 -6.32
C PRO A 222 2.92 8.58 -6.34
N ALA A 223 1.99 9.54 -6.35
CA ALA A 223 2.33 10.96 -6.34
C ALA A 223 3.27 11.30 -5.17
N THR A 224 4.53 11.61 -5.51
CA THR A 224 5.60 11.83 -4.55
C THR A 224 6.06 13.28 -4.62
N ALA A 225 5.99 13.98 -3.49
CA ALA A 225 6.49 15.35 -3.37
C ALA A 225 8.03 15.35 -3.31
N THR A 226 8.64 16.33 -3.98
CA THR A 226 10.08 16.59 -3.97
C THR A 226 10.29 18.08 -3.69
N VAL A 227 11.27 18.43 -2.88
CA VAL A 227 11.64 19.83 -2.63
C VAL A 227 12.69 20.28 -3.65
N ALA A 228 12.76 21.59 -3.91
CA ALA A 228 13.80 22.14 -4.80
C ALA A 228 15.20 21.72 -4.33
N GLY A 229 16.06 21.34 -5.27
CA GLY A 229 17.42 20.87 -4.97
C GLY A 229 17.53 19.36 -4.73
N THR A 230 16.41 18.64 -4.65
CA THR A 230 16.41 17.18 -4.43
C THR A 230 16.07 16.40 -5.70
N VAL A 231 16.84 15.35 -5.95
CA VAL A 231 16.59 14.39 -7.05
C VAL A 231 16.75 12.97 -6.51
N GLY A 232 15.64 12.24 -6.41
CA GLY A 232 15.61 10.84 -6.01
C GLY A 232 15.82 9.90 -7.20
N ARG A 233 16.57 8.82 -7.02
CA ARG A 233 16.78 7.78 -8.04
C ARG A 233 15.85 6.59 -7.77
N TYR A 234 15.00 6.27 -8.73
CA TYR A 234 14.01 5.18 -8.66
C TYR A 234 14.28 4.18 -9.78
N ALA A 235 14.52 2.92 -9.43
CA ALA A 235 14.71 1.84 -10.39
C ALA A 235 13.61 0.79 -10.24
N PHE A 236 13.06 0.34 -11.36
CA PHE A 236 12.08 -0.74 -11.42
C PHE A 236 12.32 -1.60 -12.67
N THR A 237 11.79 -2.82 -12.69
CA THR A 237 11.80 -3.66 -13.90
C THR A 237 10.37 -3.81 -14.41
N VAL A 238 10.19 -3.70 -15.72
CA VAL A 238 8.90 -3.75 -16.40
C VAL A 238 8.92 -4.81 -17.49
N ASN A 239 7.81 -5.53 -17.64
CA ASN A 239 7.55 -6.36 -18.80
C ASN A 239 6.74 -5.55 -19.82
N VAL A 240 7.38 -5.25 -20.94
CA VAL A 240 6.81 -4.60 -22.13
C VAL A 240 6.09 -5.66 -22.96
N ARG A 241 4.83 -5.40 -23.28
CA ARG A 241 3.95 -6.38 -23.93
C ARG A 241 3.24 -5.74 -25.12
N GLN A 242 2.75 -6.61 -26.01
CA GLN A 242 1.86 -6.22 -27.08
C GLN A 242 0.75 -7.27 -27.19
N PRO A 243 -0.51 -6.95 -26.85
CA PRO A 243 -1.01 -5.68 -26.31
C PRO A 243 -0.35 -5.23 -25.00
N GLU A 244 -0.30 -3.91 -24.77
CA GLU A 244 0.20 -3.33 -23.51
C GLU A 244 -0.68 -3.66 -22.29
N GLY A 245 -2.00 -3.67 -22.52
CA GLY A 245 -3.04 -3.86 -21.52
C GLY A 245 -3.58 -5.28 -21.48
N GLN A 246 -4.89 -5.41 -21.70
CA GLN A 246 -5.57 -6.71 -21.67
C GLN A 246 -5.14 -7.57 -22.88
N PRO A 247 -4.70 -8.84 -22.69
CA PRO A 247 -4.15 -9.64 -23.79
C PRO A 247 -5.13 -9.92 -24.94
N THR A 248 -6.44 -9.89 -24.71
CA THR A 248 -7.44 -10.01 -25.79
C THR A 248 -7.61 -8.72 -26.59
N GLY A 249 -6.95 -7.63 -26.19
CA GLY A 249 -7.03 -6.32 -26.83
C GLY A 249 -8.26 -5.49 -26.40
N GLN A 250 -9.00 -5.94 -25.39
CA GLN A 250 -10.13 -5.17 -24.87
C GLN A 250 -9.68 -3.79 -24.39
N GLY A 251 -10.28 -2.74 -24.97
CA GLY A 251 -9.95 -1.34 -24.70
C GLY A 251 -8.70 -0.83 -25.43
N GLY A 252 -8.20 -1.56 -26.43
CA GLY A 252 -7.12 -1.15 -27.31
C GLY A 252 -5.83 -1.96 -27.11
N THR A 253 -4.97 -1.99 -28.13
CA THR A 253 -3.69 -2.73 -28.07
C THR A 253 -2.52 -1.90 -27.54
N GLY A 254 -2.72 -0.59 -27.36
CA GLY A 254 -1.67 0.36 -27.03
C GLY A 254 -0.78 0.73 -28.24
N THR A 255 0.28 1.47 -27.95
CA THR A 255 1.39 1.81 -28.84
C THR A 255 2.50 0.76 -28.68
N PRO A 256 2.95 0.09 -29.76
CA PRO A 256 4.08 -0.84 -29.66
C PRO A 256 5.33 -0.15 -29.13
N GLY A 257 5.91 -0.65 -28.04
CA GLY A 257 7.07 -0.04 -27.38
C GLY A 257 6.88 -0.01 -25.87
N LEU A 258 7.69 0.81 -25.20
CA LEU A 258 7.51 1.14 -23.79
C LEU A 258 7.04 2.59 -23.66
N ASP A 259 5.85 2.78 -23.11
CA ASP A 259 5.34 4.09 -22.71
C ASP A 259 5.50 4.31 -21.21
N VAL A 260 6.13 5.43 -20.84
CA VAL A 260 6.30 5.86 -19.43
C VAL A 260 5.69 7.25 -19.29
N THR A 261 4.73 7.38 -18.38
CA THR A 261 4.04 8.65 -18.10
C THR A 261 4.37 9.13 -16.69
N PHE A 262 4.81 10.38 -16.58
CA PHE A 262 5.01 11.08 -15.33
C PHE A 262 3.94 12.18 -15.19
N ALA A 263 3.12 12.06 -14.15
CA ALA A 263 2.01 12.97 -13.87
C ALA A 263 2.12 13.55 -12.45
N GLY A 264 1.07 14.18 -11.94
CA GLY A 264 1.08 14.92 -10.67
C GLY A 264 0.89 16.41 -10.91
N SER A 265 0.81 17.21 -9.84
CA SER A 265 0.53 18.65 -9.98
C SER A 265 1.70 19.46 -10.55
N ALA A 266 2.93 18.92 -10.47
CA ALA A 266 4.13 19.53 -11.04
C ALA A 266 5.20 18.44 -11.25
N PRO A 267 5.06 17.56 -12.25
CA PRO A 267 5.98 16.44 -12.43
C PRO A 267 7.39 16.92 -12.78
N LYS A 268 8.40 16.30 -12.15
CA LYS A 268 9.82 16.60 -12.34
C LYS A 268 10.59 15.34 -12.71
N LEU A 269 11.13 15.33 -13.92
CA LEU A 269 11.97 14.26 -14.45
C LEU A 269 13.34 14.84 -14.83
N SER A 270 14.34 14.60 -13.99
CA SER A 270 15.73 15.00 -14.21
C SER A 270 16.52 14.01 -15.08
N GLY A 271 16.03 12.78 -15.23
CA GLY A 271 16.61 11.81 -16.16
C GLY A 271 15.89 10.48 -16.20
N LEU A 272 16.08 9.73 -17.29
CA LEU A 272 15.45 8.43 -17.50
C LEU A 272 16.37 7.55 -18.36
N THR A 273 16.50 6.29 -17.98
CA THR A 273 17.22 5.25 -18.75
C THR A 273 16.36 4.01 -18.85
N VAL A 274 16.49 3.30 -19.98
CA VAL A 274 15.77 2.06 -20.27
C VAL A 274 16.80 1.08 -20.83
N GLU A 275 16.99 -0.03 -20.15
CA GLU A 275 18.00 -1.04 -20.48
C GLU A 275 17.37 -2.44 -20.43
N PRO A 276 17.77 -3.40 -21.27
CA PRO A 276 17.31 -4.78 -21.14
C PRO A 276 17.60 -5.35 -19.74
N ALA A 277 16.61 -5.99 -19.13
CA ALA A 277 16.76 -6.57 -17.80
C ALA A 277 17.42 -7.95 -17.87
N ALA A 278 18.49 -8.15 -17.10
CA ALA A 278 19.17 -9.43 -16.99
C ALA A 278 18.46 -10.36 -15.99
N ASN A 279 17.74 -11.36 -16.50
CA ASN A 279 17.13 -12.45 -15.73
C ASN A 279 16.31 -12.01 -14.49
N PRO A 280 15.33 -11.10 -14.63
CA PRO A 280 14.50 -10.71 -13.49
C PRO A 280 13.60 -11.87 -13.04
N LEU A 281 13.23 -11.87 -11.75
CA LEU A 281 12.11 -12.68 -11.27
C LEU A 281 10.80 -12.14 -11.89
N VAL A 282 10.06 -12.99 -12.60
CA VAL A 282 8.79 -12.58 -13.19
C VAL A 282 7.62 -13.09 -12.36
N VAL A 283 6.70 -12.19 -12.04
CA VAL A 283 5.41 -12.50 -11.42
C VAL A 283 4.32 -12.35 -12.46
N TYR A 284 3.86 -13.48 -12.99
CA TYR A 284 2.74 -13.54 -13.92
C TYR A 284 1.41 -13.51 -13.16
N LEU A 285 0.47 -12.70 -13.62
CA LEU A 285 -0.88 -12.67 -13.09
C LEU A 285 -1.85 -13.29 -14.09
N ALA A 286 -2.56 -14.33 -13.66
CA ALA A 286 -3.69 -14.90 -14.36
C ALA A 286 -4.96 -14.55 -13.59
N GLY A 287 -5.89 -13.83 -14.23
CA GLY A 287 -7.11 -13.44 -13.56
C GLY A 287 -8.12 -12.69 -14.43
N ASP A 288 -9.10 -12.11 -13.75
CA ASP A 288 -10.26 -11.43 -14.34
C ASP A 288 -10.15 -9.89 -14.32
N SER A 289 -11.28 -9.19 -14.52
CA SER A 289 -11.37 -7.72 -14.52
C SER A 289 -10.95 -7.05 -13.21
N THR A 290 -10.93 -7.78 -12.09
CA THR A 290 -10.46 -7.26 -10.79
C THR A 290 -8.93 -7.29 -10.66
N VAL A 291 -8.24 -7.96 -11.59
CA VAL A 291 -6.78 -8.11 -11.63
C VAL A 291 -6.17 -7.31 -12.79
N CYS A 292 -6.83 -7.29 -13.96
CA CYS A 292 -6.26 -6.83 -15.21
C CYS A 292 -5.85 -5.35 -15.25
N ASP A 293 -4.98 -5.02 -16.20
CA ASP A 293 -4.64 -3.64 -16.54
C ASP A 293 -5.86 -2.98 -17.21
N GLN A 294 -6.57 -2.14 -16.45
CA GLN A 294 -7.75 -1.43 -16.94
C GLN A 294 -7.31 -0.20 -17.77
N PRO A 295 -7.68 -0.13 -19.06
CA PRO A 295 -7.12 0.85 -20.00
C PRO A 295 -7.60 2.28 -19.72
N ALA A 296 -8.76 2.45 -19.09
CA ALA A 296 -9.35 3.74 -18.79
C ALA A 296 -9.76 3.85 -17.32
N ALA A 297 -9.50 5.02 -16.73
CA ALA A 297 -10.03 5.38 -15.42
C ALA A 297 -11.57 5.48 -15.49
N PRO A 298 -12.29 5.22 -14.39
CA PRO A 298 -11.80 4.96 -13.03
C PRO A 298 -11.51 3.48 -12.71
N TYR A 299 -11.83 2.55 -13.62
CA TYR A 299 -11.56 1.13 -13.43
C TYR A 299 -10.06 0.88 -13.20
N THR A 300 -9.76 0.08 -12.17
CA THR A 300 -8.40 -0.31 -11.79
C THR A 300 -8.42 -1.74 -11.24
N GLY A 301 -7.57 -2.62 -11.78
CA GLY A 301 -7.32 -3.94 -11.21
C GLY A 301 -6.24 -3.89 -10.14
N TRP A 302 -6.29 -4.75 -9.11
CA TRP A 302 -5.25 -4.73 -8.07
C TRP A 302 -3.86 -5.08 -8.64
N GLY A 303 -3.80 -5.95 -9.65
CA GLY A 303 -2.56 -6.31 -10.34
C GLY A 303 -1.89 -5.14 -11.08
N GLN A 304 -2.66 -4.11 -11.42
CA GLN A 304 -2.19 -2.86 -12.02
C GLN A 304 -1.42 -1.98 -11.01
N ILE A 305 -1.62 -2.18 -9.71
CA ILE A 305 -1.02 -1.42 -8.61
C ILE A 305 0.19 -2.13 -7.98
N LEU A 306 0.21 -3.47 -8.00
CA LEU A 306 1.30 -4.28 -7.46
C LEU A 306 2.73 -3.81 -7.82
N PRO A 307 3.02 -3.32 -9.04
CA PRO A 307 4.35 -2.82 -9.38
C PRO A 307 4.86 -1.66 -8.49
N THR A 308 3.99 -0.94 -7.78
CA THR A 308 4.39 0.09 -6.81
C THR A 308 5.23 -0.44 -5.66
N HIS A 309 5.02 -1.71 -5.31
CA HIS A 309 5.75 -2.40 -4.24
C HIS A 309 7.01 -3.10 -4.72
N VAL A 310 7.22 -3.24 -6.03
CA VAL A 310 8.29 -4.08 -6.59
C VAL A 310 9.50 -3.23 -6.99
N SER A 311 10.67 -3.60 -6.49
CA SER A 311 11.96 -3.01 -6.85
C SER A 311 12.57 -3.64 -8.10
N ALA A 312 13.58 -2.99 -8.69
CA ALA A 312 14.29 -3.55 -9.84
C ALA A 312 14.89 -4.94 -9.54
N GLY A 313 14.89 -5.82 -10.55
CA GLY A 313 15.27 -7.23 -10.42
C GLY A 313 14.08 -8.18 -10.32
N ALA A 314 12.88 -7.66 -10.04
CA ALA A 314 11.62 -8.37 -10.23
C ALA A 314 10.60 -7.48 -10.96
N LEU A 315 9.59 -8.11 -11.57
CA LEU A 315 8.55 -7.41 -12.31
C LEU A 315 7.19 -8.13 -12.25
N VAL A 316 6.14 -7.42 -12.60
CA VAL A 316 4.78 -7.97 -12.78
C VAL A 316 4.42 -8.01 -14.27
N ALA A 317 4.03 -9.19 -14.76
CA ALA A 317 3.51 -9.41 -16.10
C ALA A 317 2.00 -9.77 -15.99
N ASN A 318 1.14 -8.76 -16.15
CA ASN A 318 -0.29 -8.90 -15.89
C ASN A 318 -1.06 -9.44 -17.11
N TYR A 319 -1.31 -10.74 -17.16
CA TYR A 319 -2.05 -11.38 -18.25
C TYR A 319 -3.54 -11.51 -17.97
N ALA A 320 -4.04 -10.95 -16.87
CA ALA A 320 -5.47 -10.95 -16.58
C ALA A 320 -6.27 -10.16 -17.62
N ASP A 321 -7.52 -10.55 -17.82
CA ASP A 321 -8.39 -10.02 -18.88
C ASP A 321 -9.84 -9.96 -18.40
N SER A 322 -10.60 -8.96 -18.86
CA SER A 322 -11.93 -8.68 -18.33
C SER A 322 -12.95 -9.73 -18.72
N GLY A 323 -13.82 -10.11 -17.78
CA GLY A 323 -14.91 -11.05 -18.04
C GLY A 323 -14.49 -12.52 -18.05
N GLU A 324 -13.21 -12.83 -17.90
CA GLU A 324 -12.71 -14.20 -17.90
C GLU A 324 -13.11 -14.97 -16.64
N ASN A 325 -13.48 -16.24 -16.83
CA ASN A 325 -13.59 -17.25 -15.79
C ASN A 325 -12.43 -18.24 -15.88
N SER A 326 -12.31 -19.15 -14.91
CA SER A 326 -11.19 -20.11 -14.86
C SER A 326 -11.03 -20.97 -16.13
N GLY A 327 -12.13 -21.29 -16.82
CA GLY A 327 -12.11 -22.14 -18.01
C GLY A 327 -11.83 -21.37 -19.29
N SER A 328 -12.42 -20.18 -19.44
CA SER A 328 -12.19 -19.33 -20.61
C SER A 328 -10.75 -18.82 -20.65
N PHE A 329 -10.18 -18.43 -19.50
CA PHE A 329 -8.77 -18.03 -19.41
C PHE A 329 -7.81 -19.16 -19.80
N LEU A 330 -8.09 -20.38 -19.31
CA LEU A 330 -7.28 -21.57 -19.57
C LEU A 330 -7.26 -21.96 -21.05
N SER A 331 -8.39 -21.81 -21.75
CA SER A 331 -8.57 -22.28 -23.13
C SER A 331 -8.27 -21.23 -24.20
N ASN A 332 -8.40 -19.94 -23.88
CA ASN A 332 -8.16 -18.87 -24.84
C ASN A 332 -6.68 -18.73 -25.17
N ARG A 333 -6.32 -18.92 -26.45
CA ARG A 333 -4.93 -18.89 -26.94
C ARG A 333 -4.14 -17.61 -26.62
N ALA A 334 -4.82 -16.48 -26.44
CA ALA A 334 -4.20 -15.19 -26.12
C ALA A 334 -3.91 -15.02 -24.62
N LEU A 335 -4.44 -15.89 -23.76
CA LEU A 335 -4.37 -15.81 -22.31
C LEU A 335 -3.41 -16.86 -21.75
N PHE A 336 -3.91 -17.91 -21.07
CA PHE A 336 -3.05 -18.87 -20.39
C PHE A 336 -2.01 -19.52 -21.32
N PRO A 337 -2.34 -20.01 -22.54
CA PRO A 337 -1.35 -20.59 -23.45
C PRO A 337 -0.25 -19.61 -23.88
N ALA A 338 -0.58 -18.34 -24.11
CA ALA A 338 0.41 -17.31 -24.45
C ALA A 338 1.29 -16.97 -23.23
N MET A 339 0.69 -16.83 -22.05
CA MET A 339 1.41 -16.54 -20.80
C MET A 339 2.36 -17.69 -20.44
N ILE A 340 1.87 -18.93 -20.39
CA ILE A 340 2.64 -20.11 -19.94
C ILE A 340 3.80 -20.45 -20.90
N ALA A 341 3.71 -20.04 -22.17
CA ALA A 341 4.81 -20.15 -23.11
C ALA A 341 6.05 -19.32 -22.68
N LEU A 342 5.83 -18.21 -21.97
CA LEU A 342 6.88 -17.28 -21.54
C LEU A 342 7.43 -17.59 -20.15
N VAL A 343 6.65 -18.26 -19.30
CA VAL A 343 7.02 -18.63 -17.93
C VAL A 343 8.29 -19.48 -17.90
N LYS A 344 9.25 -19.10 -17.06
CA LYS A 344 10.53 -19.80 -16.85
C LYS A 344 10.61 -20.40 -15.45
N LYS A 345 11.63 -21.22 -15.24
CA LYS A 345 11.92 -21.84 -13.94
C LYS A 345 12.05 -20.75 -12.87
N ASN A 346 11.45 -21.00 -11.70
CA ASN A 346 11.41 -20.13 -10.52
C ASN A 346 10.56 -18.85 -10.63
N ASP A 347 9.95 -18.56 -11.79
CA ASP A 347 8.94 -17.50 -11.87
C ASP A 347 7.73 -17.81 -10.98
N LEU A 348 6.98 -16.77 -10.60
CA LEU A 348 5.72 -16.92 -9.88
C LEU A 348 4.54 -16.77 -10.85
N VAL A 349 3.51 -17.60 -10.68
CA VAL A 349 2.23 -17.45 -11.38
C VAL A 349 1.11 -17.37 -10.36
N LEU A 350 0.59 -16.16 -10.13
CA LEU A 350 -0.56 -15.91 -9.26
C LEU A 350 -1.85 -16.10 -10.06
N ILE A 351 -2.70 -17.00 -9.60
CA ILE A 351 -3.93 -17.43 -10.29
C ILE A 351 -5.14 -17.03 -9.45
N GLN A 352 -5.97 -16.10 -9.96
CA GLN A 352 -7.18 -15.61 -9.29
C GLN A 352 -8.40 -15.66 -10.23
N PHE A 353 -9.38 -16.49 -9.92
CA PHE A 353 -10.67 -16.54 -10.62
C PHE A 353 -11.82 -16.68 -9.64
N GLY A 354 -13.05 -16.54 -10.14
CA GLY A 354 -14.27 -16.73 -9.36
C GLY A 354 -15.38 -15.75 -9.67
N HIS A 355 -15.07 -14.50 -10.04
CA HIS A 355 -16.11 -13.49 -10.32
C HIS A 355 -17.02 -13.89 -11.48
N ASN A 356 -16.44 -14.48 -12.53
CA ASN A 356 -17.14 -14.87 -13.75
C ASN A 356 -17.42 -16.37 -13.82
N ASP A 357 -16.96 -17.16 -12.84
CA ASP A 357 -17.27 -18.59 -12.67
C ASP A 357 -18.69 -18.80 -12.11
N LYS A 358 -19.66 -18.03 -12.62
CA LYS A 358 -21.02 -17.91 -12.08
C LYS A 358 -21.76 -19.24 -12.08
N THR A 359 -21.53 -20.05 -13.12
CA THR A 359 -22.15 -21.37 -13.33
C THR A 359 -21.13 -22.51 -13.37
N THR A 360 -19.84 -22.22 -13.16
CA THR A 360 -18.79 -23.24 -13.13
C THR A 360 -19.05 -24.18 -11.95
N THR A 361 -19.18 -25.48 -12.21
CA THR A 361 -19.33 -26.47 -11.13
C THR A 361 -18.03 -26.57 -10.32
N ALA A 362 -18.12 -26.98 -9.05
CA ALA A 362 -16.95 -27.20 -8.21
C ALA A 362 -15.91 -28.15 -8.86
N SER A 363 -16.37 -29.21 -9.54
CA SER A 363 -15.51 -30.14 -10.26
C SER A 363 -14.79 -29.50 -11.45
N ALA A 364 -15.50 -28.73 -12.27
CA ALA A 364 -14.90 -28.02 -13.40
C ALA A 364 -13.89 -26.97 -12.92
N TYR A 365 -14.25 -26.21 -11.89
CA TYR A 365 -13.39 -25.19 -11.30
C TYR A 365 -12.08 -25.78 -10.79
N ARG A 366 -12.14 -26.87 -10.00
CA ARG A 366 -10.95 -27.61 -9.55
C ARG A 366 -10.12 -28.15 -10.71
N SER A 367 -10.78 -28.70 -11.74
CA SER A 367 -10.10 -29.23 -12.93
C SER A 367 -9.32 -28.14 -13.66
N ASN A 368 -9.93 -26.98 -13.88
CA ASN A 368 -9.30 -25.84 -14.55
C ASN A 368 -8.07 -25.35 -13.78
N LEU A 369 -8.20 -25.12 -12.47
CA LEU A 369 -7.10 -24.68 -11.61
C LEU A 369 -5.98 -25.73 -11.54
N THR A 370 -6.32 -27.02 -11.45
CA THR A 370 -5.35 -28.12 -11.44
C THR A 370 -4.54 -28.15 -12.74
N SER A 371 -5.19 -27.97 -13.88
CA SER A 371 -4.52 -27.89 -15.18
C SER A 371 -3.51 -26.74 -15.24
N MET A 372 -3.92 -25.54 -14.81
CA MET A 372 -3.01 -24.39 -14.75
C MET A 372 -1.81 -24.66 -13.83
N ILE A 373 -2.05 -25.14 -12.61
CA ILE A 373 -1.00 -25.48 -11.63
C ILE A 373 0.00 -26.48 -12.22
N ASN A 374 -0.48 -27.54 -12.85
CA ASN A 374 0.39 -28.58 -13.40
C ASN A 374 1.25 -28.05 -14.55
N GLN A 375 0.70 -27.20 -15.41
CA GLN A 375 1.47 -26.60 -16.51
C GLN A 375 2.51 -25.59 -15.99
N VAL A 376 2.21 -24.83 -14.93
CA VAL A 376 3.19 -23.96 -14.25
C VAL A 376 4.32 -24.80 -13.64
N ARG A 377 3.99 -25.90 -12.95
CA ARG A 377 4.99 -26.82 -12.39
C ARG A 377 5.86 -27.47 -13.46
N ALA A 378 5.30 -27.80 -14.62
CA ALA A 378 6.05 -28.35 -15.75
C ALA A 378 7.11 -27.37 -16.29
N LYS A 379 6.94 -26.06 -16.09
CA LYS A 379 7.95 -25.04 -16.39
C LYS A 379 9.02 -24.90 -15.30
N GLY A 380 8.87 -25.59 -14.17
CA GLY A 380 9.68 -25.39 -12.97
C GLY A 380 9.39 -24.08 -12.25
N ALA A 381 8.25 -23.44 -12.54
CA ALA A 381 7.76 -22.23 -11.88
C ALA A 381 6.89 -22.58 -10.66
N VAL A 382 6.57 -21.57 -9.86
CA VAL A 382 5.75 -21.70 -8.65
C VAL A 382 4.36 -21.15 -8.91
N ALA A 383 3.37 -22.04 -8.93
CA ALA A 383 1.96 -21.63 -8.92
C ALA A 383 1.58 -21.13 -7.53
N VAL A 384 0.78 -20.07 -7.46
CA VAL A 384 0.19 -19.52 -6.23
C VAL A 384 -1.28 -19.25 -6.50
N LEU A 385 -2.15 -19.79 -5.66
CA LEU A 385 -3.58 -19.51 -5.75
C LEU A 385 -3.89 -18.23 -4.97
N VAL A 386 -4.72 -17.36 -5.55
CA VAL A 386 -5.27 -16.19 -4.87
C VAL A 386 -6.79 -16.30 -4.95
N THR A 387 -7.48 -16.41 -3.83
CA THR A 387 -8.95 -16.47 -3.83
C THR A 387 -9.53 -15.12 -4.29
N PRO A 388 -10.67 -15.06 -4.99
CA PRO A 388 -11.21 -13.80 -5.52
C PRO A 388 -11.58 -12.83 -4.37
N PRO A 389 -11.25 -11.53 -4.47
CA PRO A 389 -11.68 -10.53 -3.47
C PRO A 389 -13.21 -10.43 -3.44
N VAL A 390 -13.78 -10.10 -2.29
CA VAL A 390 -15.24 -10.07 -2.12
C VAL A 390 -15.94 -9.04 -3.01
N ARG A 391 -17.22 -9.26 -3.31
CA ARG A 391 -18.11 -8.21 -3.83
C ARG A 391 -18.70 -7.40 -2.68
N ARG A 392 -19.07 -6.15 -2.93
CA ARG A 392 -19.78 -5.28 -1.98
C ARG A 392 -21.29 -5.54 -1.99
N LEU A 393 -21.72 -6.76 -1.64
CA LEU A 393 -23.15 -7.12 -1.53
C LEU A 393 -23.47 -7.52 -0.09
N PHE A 394 -24.23 -6.68 0.60
CA PHE A 394 -24.55 -6.83 2.01
C PHE A 394 -25.98 -7.35 2.25
N SER A 395 -26.15 -8.09 3.34
CA SER A 395 -27.41 -8.30 4.04
C SER A 395 -27.20 -7.81 5.48
N GLY A 396 -27.78 -6.65 5.80
CA GLY A 396 -27.42 -5.93 7.02
C GLY A 396 -25.97 -5.45 6.98
N ASP A 397 -25.17 -5.83 7.97
CA ASP A 397 -23.75 -5.54 8.13
C ASP A 397 -22.82 -6.68 7.64
N ARG A 398 -23.40 -7.79 7.15
CA ARG A 398 -22.65 -8.96 6.67
C ARG A 398 -22.70 -9.10 5.16
N LEU A 399 -21.61 -9.61 4.58
CA LEU A 399 -21.58 -9.94 3.17
C LEU A 399 -22.41 -11.19 2.87
N THR A 400 -23.11 -11.19 1.74
CA THR A 400 -23.92 -12.33 1.28
C THR A 400 -23.07 -13.47 0.74
N GLY A 401 -23.66 -14.67 0.59
CA GLY A 401 -22.96 -15.81 -0.05
C GLY A 401 -22.44 -15.46 -1.45
N THR A 402 -23.20 -14.70 -2.25
CA THR A 402 -22.75 -14.23 -3.57
C THR A 402 -21.57 -13.26 -3.47
N ALA A 403 -21.52 -12.40 -2.44
CA ALA A 403 -20.35 -11.57 -2.20
C ALA A 403 -19.09 -12.37 -1.82
N LEU A 404 -19.29 -13.54 -1.23
CA LEU A 404 -18.24 -14.50 -0.87
C LEU A 404 -17.99 -15.55 -1.98
N HIS A 405 -18.54 -15.35 -3.18
CA HIS A 405 -18.37 -16.22 -4.34
C HIS A 405 -18.90 -17.65 -4.15
N VAL A 406 -19.98 -17.80 -3.38
CA VAL A 406 -20.90 -18.92 -3.54
C VAL A 406 -21.70 -18.66 -4.81
N ASN A 407 -21.41 -19.42 -5.85
CA ASN A 407 -21.94 -19.17 -7.19
C ASN A 407 -23.38 -19.69 -7.37
N SER A 408 -23.97 -19.50 -8.55
CA SER A 408 -25.39 -19.82 -8.77
C SER A 408 -25.70 -21.32 -8.76
N VAL A 409 -24.69 -22.18 -8.84
CA VAL A 409 -24.82 -23.65 -8.73
C VAL A 409 -24.44 -24.17 -7.34
N GLY A 410 -24.22 -23.27 -6.37
CA GLY A 410 -23.95 -23.59 -4.97
C GLY A 410 -22.49 -23.95 -4.67
N ALA A 411 -21.56 -23.74 -5.61
CA ALA A 411 -20.13 -23.97 -5.35
C ALA A 411 -19.53 -22.80 -4.58
N ASP A 412 -18.90 -23.07 -3.42
CA ASP A 412 -18.05 -22.12 -2.69
C ASP A 412 -16.65 -22.11 -3.31
N LEU A 413 -16.45 -21.23 -4.29
CA LEU A 413 -15.22 -21.21 -5.10
C LEU A 413 -13.95 -20.94 -4.26
N PRO A 414 -13.96 -20.00 -3.28
CA PRO A 414 -12.82 -19.82 -2.37
C PRO A 414 -12.53 -21.05 -1.51
N ALA A 415 -13.54 -21.80 -1.06
CA ALA A 415 -13.31 -23.07 -0.35
C ALA A 415 -12.67 -24.12 -1.26
N GLU A 416 -13.11 -24.25 -2.51
CA GLU A 416 -12.49 -25.15 -3.48
C GLU A 416 -11.02 -24.80 -3.73
N MET A 417 -10.66 -23.51 -3.84
CA MET A 417 -9.25 -23.08 -3.98
C MET A 417 -8.41 -23.43 -2.75
N ARG A 418 -8.92 -23.18 -1.54
CA ARG A 418 -8.20 -23.50 -0.28
C ARG A 418 -7.98 -25.00 -0.12
N SER A 419 -9.00 -25.79 -0.43
CA SER A 419 -8.93 -27.25 -0.42
C SER A 419 -7.92 -27.75 -1.45
N LEU A 420 -7.94 -27.20 -2.67
CA LEU A 420 -6.99 -27.55 -3.73
C LEU A 420 -5.55 -27.17 -3.39
N GLY A 421 -5.34 -25.98 -2.81
CA GLY A 421 -4.03 -25.54 -2.36
C GLY A 421 -3.44 -26.46 -1.30
N SER A 422 -4.27 -26.90 -0.35
CA SER A 422 -3.86 -27.86 0.67
C SER A 422 -3.54 -29.24 0.08
N SER A 423 -4.38 -29.75 -0.81
CA SER A 423 -4.22 -31.09 -1.39
C SER A 423 -3.03 -31.20 -2.36
N LEU A 424 -2.73 -30.13 -3.10
CA LEU A 424 -1.62 -30.10 -4.05
C LEU A 424 -0.34 -29.51 -3.46
N GLY A 425 -0.34 -28.96 -2.24
CA GLY A 425 0.81 -28.24 -1.68
C GLY A 425 1.14 -26.97 -2.46
N VAL A 426 0.11 -26.21 -2.85
CA VAL A 426 0.23 -24.91 -3.54
C VAL A 426 -0.07 -23.79 -2.54
N PRO A 427 0.78 -22.76 -2.41
CA PRO A 427 0.49 -21.62 -1.55
C PRO A 427 -0.83 -20.94 -1.94
N VAL A 428 -1.62 -20.55 -0.93
CA VAL A 428 -2.89 -19.83 -1.13
C VAL A 428 -2.85 -18.48 -0.42
N ILE A 429 -3.01 -17.39 -1.15
CA ILE A 429 -3.33 -16.08 -0.59
C ILE A 429 -4.85 -15.99 -0.48
N ASP A 430 -5.37 -16.07 0.75
CA ASP A 430 -6.81 -16.02 1.03
C ASP A 430 -7.31 -14.57 1.04
N LEU A 431 -7.30 -13.97 -0.15
CA LEU A 431 -7.77 -12.60 -0.36
C LEU A 431 -9.29 -12.49 -0.15
N THR A 432 -10.09 -13.55 -0.27
CA THR A 432 -11.52 -13.52 0.09
C THR A 432 -11.67 -13.26 1.58
N ALA A 433 -10.97 -14.00 2.45
CA ALA A 433 -11.05 -13.78 3.89
C ALA A 433 -10.52 -12.39 4.29
N LYS A 434 -9.38 -11.97 3.73
CA LYS A 434 -8.77 -10.67 4.02
C LYS A 434 -9.65 -9.50 3.57
N SER A 435 -10.17 -9.55 2.33
CA SER A 435 -11.04 -8.49 1.81
C SER A 435 -12.43 -8.48 2.47
N ARG A 436 -12.97 -9.65 2.86
CA ARG A 436 -14.17 -9.73 3.71
C ARG A 436 -13.97 -8.94 5.00
N ALA A 437 -12.88 -9.20 5.72
CA ALA A 437 -12.59 -8.54 6.99
C ALA A 437 -12.53 -7.01 6.82
N LEU A 438 -11.83 -6.53 5.78
CA LEU A 438 -11.77 -5.11 5.44
C LEU A 438 -13.17 -4.53 5.14
N VAL A 439 -13.91 -5.15 4.23
CA VAL A 439 -15.19 -4.63 3.73
C VAL A 439 -16.28 -4.67 4.81
N GLU A 440 -16.37 -5.74 5.59
CA GLU A 440 -17.30 -5.82 6.72
C GLU A 440 -16.93 -4.82 7.83
N SER A 441 -15.64 -4.58 8.11
CA SER A 441 -15.21 -3.61 9.13
C SER A 441 -15.60 -2.16 8.80
N LEU A 442 -15.65 -1.81 7.52
CA LEU A 442 -16.10 -0.51 7.03
C LEU A 442 -17.63 -0.42 6.94
N GLY A 443 -18.32 -1.55 6.97
CA GLY A 443 -19.76 -1.64 6.76
C GLY A 443 -20.21 -1.17 5.36
N PRO A 444 -21.53 -1.15 5.09
CA PRO A 444 -22.05 -0.82 3.78
C PRO A 444 -21.63 0.58 3.30
N THR A 445 -21.76 1.62 4.12
CA THR A 445 -21.54 3.00 3.68
C THR A 445 -20.07 3.26 3.34
N ASP A 446 -19.15 3.06 4.29
CA ASP A 446 -17.75 3.49 4.11
C ASP A 446 -16.98 2.56 3.18
N SER A 447 -17.39 1.30 3.02
CA SER A 447 -16.79 0.40 2.03
C SER A 447 -17.06 0.83 0.59
N ALA A 448 -18.02 1.73 0.34
CA ALA A 448 -18.36 2.18 -1.00
C ALA A 448 -17.17 2.82 -1.75
N GLN A 449 -16.26 3.48 -1.04
CA GLN A 449 -15.07 4.11 -1.64
C GLN A 449 -14.06 3.11 -2.25
N LEU A 450 -14.15 1.83 -1.86
CA LEU A 450 -13.30 0.76 -2.41
C LEU A 450 -13.78 0.30 -3.79
N TYR A 451 -15.01 0.63 -4.19
CA TYR A 451 -15.62 0.19 -5.43
C TYR A 451 -16.00 1.41 -6.27
N LEU A 452 -16.29 1.20 -7.56
CA LEU A 452 -16.77 2.29 -8.41
C LEU A 452 -18.16 2.74 -7.98
N ARG A 453 -18.34 4.05 -7.78
CA ARG A 453 -19.62 4.64 -7.34
C ARG A 453 -20.08 5.75 -8.26
N SER A 454 -21.37 5.76 -8.62
CA SER A 454 -21.91 6.73 -9.58
C SER A 454 -21.71 8.19 -9.15
N SER A 455 -21.72 8.47 -7.84
CA SER A 455 -21.50 9.81 -7.28
C SER A 455 -20.03 10.27 -7.25
N ALA A 456 -19.06 9.37 -7.42
CA ALA A 456 -17.63 9.67 -7.42
C ALA A 456 -16.98 9.46 -8.80
N ASP A 457 -17.46 8.44 -9.53
CA ASP A 457 -16.81 7.82 -10.69
C ASP A 457 -17.77 7.63 -11.88
N GLY A 458 -19.04 8.03 -11.75
CA GLY A 458 -20.05 7.92 -12.82
C GLY A 458 -20.70 6.54 -13.02
N VAL A 459 -20.22 5.48 -12.34
CA VAL A 459 -20.79 4.12 -12.40
C VAL A 459 -21.00 3.56 -10.99
N THR A 460 -22.18 3.00 -10.67
CA THR A 460 -22.36 2.24 -9.42
C THR A 460 -22.10 0.76 -9.67
N ASP A 461 -20.98 0.27 -9.15
CA ASP A 461 -20.52 -1.12 -9.26
C ASP A 461 -20.13 -1.63 -7.88
N ASN A 462 -20.45 -2.90 -7.57
CA ASN A 462 -20.08 -3.55 -6.31
C ASN A 462 -19.03 -4.65 -6.52
N THR A 463 -18.35 -4.65 -7.66
CA THR A 463 -17.37 -5.66 -8.09
C THR A 463 -16.05 -4.99 -8.43
N HIS A 464 -16.10 -3.97 -9.29
CA HIS A 464 -14.91 -3.32 -9.79
C HIS A 464 -14.46 -2.19 -8.86
N PHE A 465 -13.15 -2.01 -8.78
CA PHE A 465 -12.54 -1.12 -7.82
C PHE A 465 -12.26 0.26 -8.40
N SER A 466 -12.33 1.27 -7.52
CA SER A 466 -11.64 2.54 -7.70
C SER A 466 -10.12 2.30 -7.62
N GLU A 467 -9.29 3.28 -8.03
CA GLU A 467 -7.83 3.18 -7.84
C GLU A 467 -7.46 2.99 -6.36
N TYR A 468 -8.17 3.68 -5.45
CA TYR A 468 -8.02 3.49 -4.01
C TYR A 468 -8.34 2.05 -3.59
N GLY A 469 -9.49 1.52 -4.00
CA GLY A 469 -9.90 0.16 -3.67
C GLY A 469 -8.95 -0.90 -4.22
N ALA A 470 -8.47 -0.74 -5.45
CA ALA A 470 -7.49 -1.62 -6.06
C ALA A 470 -6.19 -1.64 -5.24
N GLY A 471 -5.72 -0.48 -4.76
CA GLY A 471 -4.59 -0.39 -3.85
C GLY A 471 -4.83 -1.09 -2.51
N ARG A 472 -6.04 -1.01 -1.94
CA ARG A 472 -6.37 -1.75 -0.71
C ARG A 472 -6.40 -3.27 -0.91
N MET A 473 -6.83 -3.75 -2.07
CA MET A 473 -6.78 -5.18 -2.40
C MET A 473 -5.33 -5.63 -2.64
N ASP A 474 -4.54 -4.80 -3.31
CA ASP A 474 -3.11 -5.02 -3.54
C ASP A 474 -2.31 -5.10 -2.22
N ASP A 475 -2.56 -4.20 -1.26
CA ASP A 475 -1.97 -4.25 0.09
C ASP A 475 -2.18 -5.62 0.76
N LEU A 476 -3.38 -6.19 0.63
CA LEU A 476 -3.73 -7.51 1.18
C LEU A 476 -3.04 -8.65 0.43
N VAL A 477 -2.83 -8.52 -0.88
CA VAL A 477 -2.06 -9.48 -1.69
C VAL A 477 -0.58 -9.43 -1.28
N VAL A 478 0.01 -8.25 -1.13
CA VAL A 478 1.40 -8.07 -0.66
C VAL A 478 1.58 -8.64 0.75
N GLN A 479 0.60 -8.45 1.63
CA GLN A 479 0.59 -9.11 2.94
C GLN A 479 0.62 -10.64 2.78
N GLY A 480 -0.21 -11.20 1.91
CA GLY A 480 -0.23 -12.63 1.60
C GLY A 480 1.09 -13.15 1.01
N ILE A 481 1.73 -12.38 0.14
CA ILE A 481 3.07 -12.69 -0.42
C ILE A 481 4.10 -12.84 0.71
N ARG A 482 4.08 -11.93 1.70
CA ARG A 482 4.96 -11.98 2.88
C ARG A 482 4.64 -13.18 3.78
N GLU A 483 3.37 -13.39 4.11
CA GLU A 483 2.91 -14.51 4.96
C GLU A 483 3.27 -15.88 4.38
N ARG A 484 3.28 -16.00 3.05
CA ARG A 484 3.65 -17.24 2.34
C ARG A 484 5.14 -17.33 2.00
N ASN A 485 5.94 -16.32 2.37
CA ASN A 485 7.37 -16.23 2.10
C ASN A 485 7.71 -16.52 0.62
N LEU A 486 6.95 -15.91 -0.31
CA LEU A 486 7.18 -16.10 -1.74
C LEU A 486 8.47 -15.39 -2.15
N SER A 487 9.12 -15.84 -3.22
CA SER A 487 10.40 -15.28 -3.70
C SER A 487 10.34 -13.77 -4.00
N LEU A 488 9.16 -13.22 -4.29
CA LEU A 488 8.96 -11.79 -4.48
C LEU A 488 9.28 -10.96 -3.23
N VAL A 489 9.23 -11.53 -2.02
CA VAL A 489 9.52 -10.82 -0.75
C VAL A 489 10.88 -10.13 -0.79
N GLY A 490 11.90 -10.76 -1.40
CA GLY A 490 13.25 -10.18 -1.53
C GLY A 490 13.34 -8.95 -2.43
N TYR A 491 12.27 -8.64 -3.17
CA TYR A 491 12.17 -7.51 -4.09
C TYR A 491 11.08 -6.51 -3.69
N LEU A 492 10.37 -6.73 -2.58
CA LEU A 492 9.40 -5.75 -2.07
C LEU A 492 10.12 -4.55 -1.46
N ARG A 493 9.58 -3.35 -1.68
CA ARG A 493 10.07 -2.09 -1.12
C ARG A 493 9.70 -1.90 0.34
#